data_AF-A0A955ZS08-F1
#
_entry.id   AF-A0A955ZS08-F1
#
_cell.length_a   1.000
_cell.length_b   1.000
_cell.length_c   1.000
_cell.angle_alpha   90.00
_cell.angle_beta   90.00
_cell.angle_gamma   90.00
#
_symmetry.space_group_name_H-M   'P 1'
#
loop_
_entity.id
_entity.type
_entity.pdbx_description
1 polymer ?
#
loop_
_entity_poly.entity_id
_entity_poly.type
_entity_poly.pdbx_seq_one_letter_code
_entity_poly.pdbx_strand_id
1 'polypeptide(L)'
;VDGHHLVLLALGSSFLLIPPFGAHLSVPLLSDVTEVIQRTYDTGMKLAFPVMGATFLVHFIMGILGRLVPQMNVMLTSFPITIAVGLLVLGLGLPFIALVFQDSIVGMETVLWDLLQELGHG
;
A
#
# COMPACT_ATOMS: atom_id res chain seq x y z
N VAL A 1 12.87 9.26 9.35
CA VAL A 1 11.78 10.07 8.77
C VAL A 1 10.81 10.39 9.89
N ASP A 2 10.68 11.67 10.26
CA ASP A 2 9.83 12.11 11.37
C ASP A 2 8.38 12.32 10.91
N GLY A 3 7.76 11.28 10.36
CA GLY A 3 6.40 11.36 9.80
C GLY A 3 5.36 11.84 10.82
N HIS A 4 5.56 11.54 12.10
CA HIS A 4 4.72 12.05 13.18
C HIS A 4 4.79 13.58 13.30
N HIS A 5 5.97 14.18 13.15
CA HIS A 5 6.16 15.63 13.18
C HIS A 5 5.46 16.30 11.99
N LEU A 6 5.54 15.68 10.81
CA LEU A 6 4.84 16.12 9.61
C LEU A 6 3.32 16.19 9.82
N VAL A 7 2.73 15.15 10.43
CA VAL A 7 1.28 15.13 10.73
C VAL A 7 0.91 16.24 11.72
N LEU A 8 1.71 16.44 12.78
CA LEU A 8 1.45 17.51 13.75
C LEU A 8 1.54 18.91 13.12
N LEU A 9 2.51 19.12 12.23
CA LEU A 9 2.69 20.38 11.51
C LEU A 9 1.53 20.63 10.53
N ALA A 10 1.10 19.61 9.80
CA ALA A 10 -0.05 19.69 8.89
C ALA A 10 -1.35 20.02 9.66
N LEU A 11 -1.57 19.40 10.82
CA LEU A 11 -2.70 19.70 11.70
C LEU A 11 -2.67 21.15 12.19
N GLY A 12 -1.51 21.64 12.65
CA GLY A 12 -1.35 23.04 13.06
C GLY A 12 -1.61 24.02 11.91
N SER A 13 -1.12 23.70 10.71
CA SER A 13 -1.26 24.55 9.52
C SER A 13 -2.70 24.56 8.99
N SER A 14 -3.44 23.46 9.14
CA SER A 14 -4.85 23.35 8.75
C SER A 14 -5.73 24.43 9.40
N PHE A 15 -5.50 24.76 10.68
CA PHE A 15 -6.25 25.81 11.38
C PHE A 15 -5.98 27.23 10.84
N LEU A 16 -4.84 27.44 10.18
CA LEU A 16 -4.50 28.72 9.54
C LEU A 16 -5.03 28.79 8.10
N LEU A 17 -4.94 27.67 7.38
CA LEU A 17 -5.29 27.58 5.95
C LEU A 17 -6.80 27.43 5.73
N ILE A 18 -7.52 26.77 6.64
CA ILE A 18 -8.95 26.48 6.51
C ILE A 18 -9.70 27.23 7.61
N PRO A 19 -10.22 28.45 7.34
CA PRO A 19 -11.01 29.18 8.32
C PRO A 19 -12.31 28.41 8.66
N PRO A 20 -12.91 28.65 9.84
CA PRO A 20 -14.14 27.98 10.23
C PRO A 20 -15.25 28.23 9.19
N PHE A 21 -15.86 27.14 8.70
CA PHE A 21 -16.84 27.12 7.59
C PHE A 21 -16.30 27.51 6.19
N GLY A 22 -14.98 27.69 6.01
CA GLY A 22 -14.36 28.00 4.72
C GLY A 22 -13.82 26.80 3.95
N ALA A 23 -14.27 25.59 4.26
CA ALA A 23 -13.86 24.40 3.53
C ALA A 23 -14.69 24.28 2.24
N HIS A 24 -14.00 24.20 1.11
CA HIS A 24 -14.64 24.10 -0.20
C HIS A 24 -14.26 22.78 -0.89
N LEU A 25 -15.27 22.05 -1.35
CA LEU A 25 -15.07 20.87 -2.21
C LEU A 25 -15.00 21.36 -3.66
N SER A 26 -13.79 21.58 -4.14
CA SER A 26 -13.52 21.99 -5.52
C SER A 26 -13.34 20.76 -6.43
N VAL A 27 -13.50 20.94 -7.75
CA VAL A 27 -13.20 19.88 -8.74
C VAL A 27 -11.71 19.48 -8.72
N PRO A 28 -10.75 20.41 -8.59
CA PRO A 28 -9.34 20.08 -8.40
C PRO A 28 -9.07 19.17 -7.18
N LEU A 29 -9.73 19.44 -6.05
CA LEU A 29 -9.63 18.59 -4.87
C LEU A 29 -10.09 17.15 -5.12
N LEU A 30 -11.12 16.96 -5.93
CA LEU A 30 -11.57 15.63 -6.32
C LEU A 30 -10.51 14.91 -7.16
N SER A 31 -9.84 15.60 -8.10
CA SER A 31 -8.73 14.99 -8.85
C SER A 31 -7.58 14.59 -7.95
N ASP A 32 -7.18 15.45 -7.02
CA ASP A 32 -6.05 15.20 -6.12
C ASP A 32 -6.33 14.01 -5.20
N VAL A 33 -7.55 13.91 -4.65
CA VAL A 33 -7.97 12.74 -3.86
C VAL A 33 -7.93 11.47 -4.72
N THR A 34 -8.41 11.51 -5.97
CA THR A 34 -8.35 10.33 -6.84
C THR A 34 -6.93 9.93 -7.19
N GLU A 35 -6.01 10.89 -7.37
CA GLU A 35 -4.61 10.62 -7.61
C GLU A 35 -3.95 9.94 -6.40
N VAL A 36 -4.24 10.40 -5.19
CA VAL A 36 -3.76 9.76 -3.96
C VAL A 36 -4.23 8.31 -3.86
N ILE A 37 -5.50 8.04 -4.20
CA ILE A 37 -6.05 6.68 -4.23
C ILE A 37 -5.30 5.82 -5.25
N GLN A 38 -5.08 6.34 -6.48
CA GLN A 38 -4.38 5.61 -7.53
C GLN A 38 -2.93 5.28 -7.14
N ARG A 39 -2.19 6.27 -6.61
CA ARG A 39 -0.81 6.07 -6.16
C ARG A 39 -0.72 5.07 -5.01
N THR A 40 -1.65 5.11 -4.06
CA THR A 40 -1.71 4.16 -2.94
C THR A 40 -2.01 2.74 -3.43
N TYR A 41 -2.93 2.60 -4.39
CA TYR A 41 -3.26 1.32 -4.98
C TYR A 41 -2.09 0.72 -5.77
N ASP A 42 -1.43 1.51 -6.61
CA ASP A 42 -0.25 1.08 -7.38
C ASP A 42 0.90 0.63 -6.45
N THR A 43 1.18 1.42 -5.41
CA THR A 43 2.20 1.09 -4.41
C THR A 43 1.83 -0.19 -3.65
N GLY A 44 0.59 -0.31 -3.17
CA GLY A 44 0.11 -1.52 -2.49
C GLY A 44 0.18 -2.77 -3.37
N MET A 45 -0.19 -2.64 -4.65
CA MET A 45 -0.10 -3.74 -5.61
C MET A 45 1.35 -4.16 -5.85
N LYS A 46 2.28 -3.22 -6.04
CA LYS A 46 3.72 -3.49 -6.19
C LYS A 46 4.30 -4.22 -4.98
N LEU A 47 3.89 -3.84 -3.78
CA LEU A 47 4.32 -4.49 -2.54
C LEU A 47 3.76 -5.92 -2.40
N ALA A 48 2.50 -6.14 -2.79
CA ALA A 48 1.86 -7.45 -2.72
C ALA A 48 2.32 -8.42 -3.82
N PHE A 49 2.73 -7.89 -4.97
CA PHE A 49 3.09 -8.64 -6.18
C PHE A 49 4.06 -9.81 -5.96
N PRO A 50 5.22 -9.66 -5.27
CA PRO A 50 6.17 -10.77 -5.09
C PRO A 50 5.57 -11.93 -4.30
N VAL A 51 4.81 -11.65 -3.25
CA VAL A 51 4.17 -12.68 -2.41
C VAL A 51 3.00 -13.32 -3.16
N MET A 52 2.19 -12.52 -3.86
CA MET A 52 1.10 -13.02 -4.70
C MET A 52 1.62 -13.92 -5.82
N GLY A 53 2.70 -13.53 -6.51
CA GLY A 53 3.31 -14.33 -7.57
C GLY A 53 3.87 -15.65 -7.05
N ALA A 54 4.58 -15.62 -5.92
CA ALA A 54 5.12 -16.83 -5.31
C ALA A 54 4.03 -17.80 -4.85
N THR A 55 3.01 -17.29 -4.14
CA THR A 55 1.89 -18.11 -3.69
C THR A 55 1.06 -18.64 -4.85
N PHE A 56 0.84 -17.85 -5.91
CA PHE A 56 0.19 -18.31 -7.14
C PHE A 56 0.93 -19.50 -7.75
N LEU A 57 2.26 -19.41 -7.86
CA LEU A 57 3.08 -20.51 -8.37
C LEU A 57 2.99 -21.77 -7.50
N VAL A 58 2.98 -21.62 -6.17
CA VAL A 58 2.81 -22.74 -5.24
C VAL A 58 1.46 -23.43 -5.47
N HIS A 59 0.36 -22.68 -5.57
CA HIS A 59 -0.96 -23.26 -5.84
C HIS A 59 -1.02 -23.93 -7.21
N PHE A 60 -0.39 -23.33 -8.22
CA PHE A 60 -0.28 -23.92 -9.56
C PHE A 60 0.46 -25.27 -9.54
N ILE A 61 1.63 -25.32 -8.90
CA ILE A 61 2.43 -26.55 -8.75
C ILE A 61 1.65 -27.60 -7.96
N MET A 62 0.99 -27.22 -6.87
CA MET A 62 0.16 -28.13 -6.07
C MET A 62 -1.00 -28.71 -6.87
N GLY A 63 -1.65 -27.91 -7.72
CA GLY A 63 -2.70 -28.38 -8.62
C GLY A 63 -2.22 -29.45 -9.60
N ILE A 64 -1.01 -29.31 -10.13
CA ILE A 64 -0.38 -30.32 -11.00
C ILE A 64 -0.02 -31.57 -10.19
N LEU A 65 0.64 -31.41 -9.05
CA LEU A 65 1.03 -32.51 -8.17
C LEU A 65 -0.17 -33.34 -7.71
N GLY A 66 -1.32 -32.70 -7.50
CA GLY A 66 -2.57 -33.40 -7.19
C GLY A 66 -3.04 -34.39 -8.26
N ARG A 67 -2.73 -34.13 -9.53
CA ARG A 67 -3.03 -35.07 -10.62
C ARG A 67 -1.97 -36.16 -10.75
N LEU A 68 -0.71 -35.84 -10.47
CA LEU A 68 0.41 -36.78 -10.60
C LEU A 68 0.52 -37.75 -9.43
N VAL A 69 0.18 -37.31 -8.22
CA VAL A 69 0.23 -38.12 -7.00
C VAL A 69 -1.16 -38.12 -6.34
N PRO A 70 -2.11 -38.91 -6.87
CA PRO A 70 -3.52 -38.86 -6.47
C PRO A 70 -3.79 -39.33 -5.03
N GLN A 71 -2.81 -40.00 -4.41
CA GLN A 71 -2.85 -40.43 -3.01
C GLN A 71 -2.46 -39.32 -2.01
N MET A 72 -1.91 -38.18 -2.47
CA MET A 72 -1.59 -37.06 -1.58
C MET A 72 -2.81 -36.16 -1.34
N ASN A 73 -3.02 -35.78 -0.08
CA ASN A 73 -4.00 -34.75 0.27
C ASN A 73 -3.43 -33.34 0.00
N VAL A 74 -3.56 -32.91 -1.26
CA VAL A 74 -3.04 -31.62 -1.75
C VAL A 74 -3.52 -30.44 -0.91
N MET A 75 -4.77 -30.48 -0.43
CA MET A 75 -5.32 -29.39 0.37
C MET A 75 -4.60 -29.27 1.72
N LEU A 76 -4.25 -30.38 2.36
CA LEU A 76 -3.54 -30.35 3.64
C LEU A 76 -2.05 -30.04 3.47
N THR A 77 -1.43 -30.49 2.37
CA THR A 77 -0.01 -30.25 2.09
C THR A 77 0.27 -28.84 1.56
N SER A 78 -0.68 -28.21 0.86
CA SER A 78 -0.49 -26.86 0.31
C SER A 78 -0.41 -25.79 1.39
N PHE A 79 -1.18 -25.88 2.48
CA PHE A 79 -1.19 -24.85 3.53
C PHE A 79 0.19 -24.62 4.17
N PRO A 80 0.89 -25.64 4.71
CA PRO A 80 2.22 -25.45 5.28
C PRO A 80 3.22 -24.89 4.27
N ILE A 81 3.14 -25.31 3.01
CA ILE A 81 4.06 -24.90 1.95
C ILE A 81 3.82 -23.46 1.56
N THR A 82 2.56 -23.06 1.35
CA THR A 82 2.19 -21.67 1.05
C THR A 82 2.61 -20.73 2.17
N ILE A 83 2.43 -21.12 3.45
CA ILE A 83 2.89 -20.32 4.60
C ILE A 83 4.41 -20.20 4.59
N ALA A 84 5.13 -21.31 4.44
CA ALA A 84 6.60 -21.30 4.43
C ALA A 84 7.16 -20.43 3.31
N VAL A 85 6.67 -20.60 2.08
CA VAL A 85 7.10 -19.79 0.92
C VAL A 85 6.70 -18.33 1.09
N GLY A 86 5.48 -18.06 1.55
CA GLY A 86 5.00 -16.70 1.79
C GLY A 86 5.87 -15.94 2.79
N LEU A 87 6.23 -16.58 3.91
CA LEU A 87 7.13 -16.02 4.91
C LEU A 87 8.56 -15.83 4.37
N LEU A 88 9.06 -16.77 3.58
CA LEU A 88 10.40 -16.68 2.98
C LEU A 88 10.48 -15.48 2.02
N VAL A 89 9.49 -15.33 1.14
CA VAL A 89 9.40 -14.23 0.17
C VAL A 89 9.21 -12.89 0.86
N LEU A 90 8.36 -12.84 1.90
CA LEU A 90 8.22 -11.64 2.73
C LEU A 90 9.54 -11.26 3.41
N GLY A 91 10.21 -12.21 4.03
CA GLY A 91 11.49 -11.99 4.73
C GLY A 91 12.58 -11.46 3.79
N LEU A 92 12.71 -12.06 2.60
CA LEU A 92 13.65 -11.59 1.57
C LEU A 92 13.23 -10.24 0.96
N GLY A 93 11.94 -9.95 0.93
CA GLY A 93 11.37 -8.70 0.43
C GLY A 93 11.44 -7.53 1.41
N LEU A 94 11.76 -7.74 2.69
CA LEU A 94 11.80 -6.68 3.71
C LEU A 94 12.63 -5.45 3.30
N PRO A 95 13.84 -5.57 2.72
CA PRO A 95 14.61 -4.39 2.31
C PRO A 95 13.91 -3.57 1.21
N PHE A 96 13.26 -4.26 0.28
CA PHE A 96 12.48 -3.63 -0.78
C PHE A 96 11.24 -2.91 -0.21
N ILE A 97 10.51 -3.57 0.69
CA ILE A 97 9.36 -2.98 1.39
C ILE A 97 9.79 -1.71 2.16
N ALA A 98 10.91 -1.76 2.87
CA ALA A 98 11.43 -0.61 3.62
C ALA A 98 11.76 0.58 2.71
N LEU A 99 12.36 0.34 1.53
CA LEU A 99 12.69 1.38 0.56
C LEU A 99 11.42 2.06 0.02
N VAL A 100 10.44 1.27 -0.41
CA VAL A 100 9.16 1.78 -0.92
C VAL A 100 8.38 2.54 0.15
N PHE A 101 8.42 2.06 1.40
CA PHE A 101 7.77 2.72 2.53
C PHE A 101 8.39 4.09 2.83
N GLN A 102 9.73 4.18 2.78
CA GLN A 102 10.44 5.44 2.98
C GLN A 102 10.10 6.46 1.89
N ASP A 103 10.07 6.04 0.62
CA ASP A 103 9.70 6.89 -0.51
C ASP A 103 8.26 7.41 -0.37
N SER A 104 7.34 6.54 0.05
CA SER A 104 5.93 6.89 0.28
C SER A 104 5.73 7.96 1.36
N ILE A 105 6.50 7.92 2.46
CA ILE A 105 6.37 8.94 3.52
C ILE A 105 6.91 10.29 3.06
N VAL A 106 7.99 10.33 2.27
CA VAL A 106 8.53 11.59 1.74
C VAL A 106 7.53 12.25 0.79
N GLY A 107 6.86 11.47 -0.06
CA GLY A 107 5.81 11.97 -0.94
C GLY A 107 4.54 12.45 -0.22
N MET A 108 4.33 12.06 1.04
CA MET A 108 3.14 12.43 1.80
C MET A 108 3.15 13.91 2.22
N GLU A 109 4.33 14.53 2.34
CA GLU A 109 4.45 15.96 2.66
C GLU A 109 3.78 16.82 1.60
N THR A 110 4.13 16.61 0.32
CA THR A 110 3.60 17.39 -0.79
C THR A 110 2.09 17.19 -0.93
N VAL A 111 1.63 15.94 -0.84
CA VAL A 111 0.20 15.60 -0.92
C VAL A 111 -0.60 16.30 0.18
N LEU A 112 -0.09 16.34 1.42
CA LEU A 112 -0.78 17.00 2.52
C LEU A 112 -0.83 18.52 2.34
N TRP A 113 0.21 19.14 1.81
CA TRP A 113 0.22 20.57 1.51
C TRP A 113 -0.75 20.93 0.40
N ASP A 114 -0.76 20.17 -0.70
CA ASP A 114 -1.63 20.40 -1.86
C ASP A 114 -3.10 20.29 -1.45
N LEU A 115 -3.47 19.23 -0.72
CA LEU A 115 -4.83 19.03 -0.22
C LEU A 115 -5.28 20.13 0.76
N LEU A 116 -4.39 20.58 1.66
CA LEU A 116 -4.72 21.65 2.60
C LEU A 116 -4.90 23.00 1.90
N GLN A 117 -4.12 23.28 0.86
CA GLN A 117 -4.26 24.50 0.07
C GLN A 117 -5.56 24.49 -0.73
N GLU A 118 -5.89 23.39 -1.42
CA GLU A 118 -7.14 23.30 -2.19
C GLU A 118 -8.40 23.31 -1.33
N LEU A 119 -8.33 22.79 -0.10
CA LEU A 119 -9.43 22.89 0.87
C LEU A 119 -9.62 24.30 1.42
N GLY A 120 -8.53 25.06 1.59
CA GLY A 120 -8.56 26.43 2.11
C GLY A 120 -8.81 27.51 1.05
N HIS A 121 -8.49 27.21 -0.21
CA HIS A 121 -8.67 28.08 -1.36
C HIS A 121 -9.64 27.41 -2.35
N GLY A 122 -10.94 27.40 -2.02
CA GLY A 122 -12.00 27.15 -3.00
C GLY A 122 -13.05 28.26 -3.00
#